data_AF-A0A2G5QRG7-F1
#
_entry.id   AF-A0A2G5QRG7-F1
#
_cell.length_a   1.000
_cell.length_b   1.000
_cell.length_c   1.000
_cell.angle_alpha   90.00
_cell.angle_beta   90.00
_cell.angle_gamma   90.00
#
_symmetry.space_group_name_H-M   'P 1'
#
loop_
_entity.id
_entity.type
_entity.pdbx_description
1 polymer ?
#
loop_
_entity_poly.entity_id
_entity_poly.type
_entity_poly.pdbx_seq_one_letter_code
_entity_poly.pdbx_strand_id
1 'polypeptide(L)' 'MGNRNDHLSEAKHLERQAEIADNGHARAALLRMAQASRGAAALMGLFEAYGDERPALSL' A
#
# COMPACT_ATOMS: atom_id res chain seq x y z
N MET A 1 -8.45 43.87 10.95
CA MET A 1 -7.49 43.52 12.01
C MET A 1 -7.50 41.99 12.12
N GLY A 2 -6.71 41.30 11.29
CA GLY A 2 -6.55 39.85 11.40
C GLY A 2 -5.69 39.56 12.62
N ASN A 3 -6.21 38.78 13.57
CA ASN A 3 -5.49 38.52 14.80
C ASN A 3 -4.32 37.60 14.44
N ARG A 4 -3.10 37.91 14.91
CA ARG A 4 -1.89 37.11 14.66
C ARG A 4 -2.08 35.63 15.05
N ASN A 5 -3.03 35.37 15.95
CA ASN A 5 -3.45 34.05 16.39
C ASN A 5 -4.27 33.27 15.34
N ASP A 6 -5.00 33.95 14.44
CA ASP A 6 -5.80 33.30 13.39
C ASP A 6 -4.88 32.63 12.37
N HIS A 7 -3.78 33.29 12.00
CA HIS A 7 -2.76 32.75 11.11
C HIS A 7 -2.02 31.54 11.72
N LEU A 8 -1.80 31.55 13.04
CA LEU A 8 -1.21 30.41 13.76
C LEU A 8 -2.16 29.22 13.85
N SER A 9 -3.46 29.47 14.04
CA SER A 9 -4.48 28.42 14.04
C SER A 9 -4.62 27.78 12.66
N GLU A 10 -4.62 28.60 11.61
CA GLU A 10 -4.69 28.13 10.22
C GLU A 10 -3.47 27.31 9.84
N ALA A 11 -2.26 27.76 10.19
CA ALA A 11 -1.03 27.01 9.92
C ALA A 11 -1.05 25.61 10.57
N LYS A 12 -1.47 25.51 11.84
CA LYS A 12 -1.62 24.22 12.54
C LYS A 12 -2.68 23.32 11.91
N HIS A 13 -3.75 23.92 11.36
CA HIS A 13 -4.78 23.18 10.67
C HIS A 13 -4.24 22.58 9.37
N LEU A 14 -3.52 23.38 8.58
CA LEU A 14 -2.88 22.94 7.33
C LEU A 14 -1.80 21.88 7.58
N GLU A 15 -0.98 22.02 8.61
CA GLU A 15 0.01 21.00 9.01
C GLU A 15 -0.67 19.67 9.31
N ARG A 16 -1.77 19.68 10.08
CA ARG A 16 -2.53 18.47 10.40
C ARG A 16 -3.18 17.85 9.16
N GLN A 17 -3.68 18.66 8.23
CA GLN A 17 -4.23 18.16 6.96
C GLN A 17 -3.15 17.51 6.10
N ALA A 18 -1.96 18.11 6.03
CA ALA A 18 -0.82 17.55 5.30
C ALA A 18 -0.39 16.20 5.88
N GLU A 19 -0.32 16.08 7.20
CA GLU A 19 -0.01 14.82 7.90
C GLU A 19 -1.06 13.72 7.61
N ILE A 20 -2.35 14.08 7.61
CA ILE A 20 -3.44 13.15 7.28
C ILE A 20 -3.35 12.70 5.81
N ALA A 21 -3.08 13.64 4.89
CA ALA A 21 -2.94 13.34 3.47
C ALA A 21 -1.74 12.42 3.20
N ASP A 22 -0.60 12.66 3.86
CA ASP A 22 0.59 11.82 3.77
C ASP A 22 0.33 10.40 4.31
N ASN A 23 -0.30 10.27 5.48
CA ASN A 23 -0.68 8.97 6.03
C ASN A 23 -1.67 8.22 5.12
N GLY A 24 -2.63 8.94 4.53
CA GLY A 24 -3.54 8.38 3.52
C GLY A 24 -2.80 7.85 2.28
N HIS A 25 -1.80 8.59 1.81
CA HIS A 25 -0.96 8.19 0.69
C HIS A 25 -0.09 6.96 1.03
N ALA A 26 0.56 6.97 2.20
CA ALA A 26 1.36 5.86 2.70
C ALA A 26 0.51 4.58 2.85
N ARG A 27 -0.70 4.70 3.40
CA ARG A 27 -1.66 3.59 3.51
C ARG A 27 -2.06 3.04 2.14
N ALA A 28 -2.34 3.93 1.17
CA ALA A 28 -2.67 3.52 -0.20
C ALA A 28 -1.49 2.83 -0.90
N ALA A 29 -0.25 3.28 -0.67
CA ALA A 29 0.95 2.62 -1.17
C ALA A 29 1.12 1.22 -0.56
N LEU A 30 0.99 1.08 0.76
CA LEU A 30 1.07 -0.21 1.45
C LEU A 30 0.00 -1.20 0.97
N LEU A 31 -1.24 -0.76 0.75
CA LEU A 31 -2.30 -1.61 0.22
C LEU A 31 -2.00 -2.10 -1.21
N ARG A 32 -1.48 -1.22 -2.07
CA ARG A 32 -1.04 -1.58 -3.43
C ARG A 32 0.10 -2.60 -3.39
N MET A 33 1.09 -2.39 -2.52
CA MET A 33 2.19 -3.35 -2.31
C MET A 33 1.66 -4.71 -1.83
N ALA A 34 0.79 -4.72 -0.81
CA ALA A 34 0.19 -5.95 -0.31
C ALA A 34 -0.66 -6.69 -1.36
N GLN A 35 -1.38 -5.95 -2.23
CA GLN A 35 -2.11 -6.54 -3.35
C GLN A 35 -1.17 -7.16 -4.38
N ALA A 36 -0.09 -6.46 -4.77
CA ALA A 36 0.92 -6.99 -5.67
C ALA A 36 1.59 -8.25 -5.10
N SER A 37 1.95 -8.25 -3.80
CA SER A 37 2.52 -9.41 -3.13
C SER A 37 1.57 -10.62 -3.11
N ARG A 38 0.26 -10.40 -2.87
CA ARG A 38 -0.74 -11.48 -2.95
C ARG A 38 -0.89 -12.05 -4.35
N GLY A 39 -0.89 -11.20 -5.38
CA GLY A 39 -0.91 -11.64 -6.78
C GLY A 39 0.32 -12.47 -7.15
N ALA A 40 1.51 -12.04 -6.73
CA ALA A 40 2.74 -12.78 -6.97
C ALA A 40 2.74 -14.14 -6.24
N ALA A 41 2.30 -14.19 -4.98
CA ALA A 41 2.20 -15.45 -4.23
C ALA A 41 1.19 -16.43 -4.85
N ALA A 42 0.05 -15.94 -5.33
CA ALA A 42 -0.95 -16.78 -6.02
C ALA A 42 -0.40 -17.36 -7.33
N LEU A 43 0.37 -16.56 -8.10
CA LEU A 43 1.02 -17.05 -9.32
C LEU A 43 2.11 -18.08 -9.01
N MET A 44 2.95 -17.86 -7.99
CA MET A 44 3.95 -18.86 -7.59
C MET A 44 3.29 -20.16 -7.13
N GLY A 45 2.24 -20.09 -6.31
CA GLY A 45 1.48 -21.29 -5.90
C GLY A 45 0.86 -22.04 -7.09
N LEU A 46 0.39 -21.32 -8.12
CA LEU A 46 -0.11 -21.95 -9.35
C LEU A 46 1.02 -22.63 -10.14
N PHE A 47 2.19 -22.00 -10.25
CA PHE A 47 3.35 -22.61 -10.92
C PHE A 47 3.90 -23.82 -10.17
N GLU A 48 3.92 -23.78 -8.84
CA GLU A 48 4.29 -24.92 -8.00
C GLU A 48 3.31 -26.09 -8.17
N ALA A 49 2.00 -25.82 -8.12
CA ALA A 49 0.97 -26.84 -8.36
C ALA A 49 1.07 -27.47 -9.76
N TYR A 50 1.30 -26.66 -10.80
CA TYR A 50 1.48 -27.17 -12.17
C TYR A 50 2.80 -27.95 -12.35
N GLY A 51 3.82 -27.65 -11.55
CA GLY A 51 5.09 -28.37 -11.56
C GLY A 51 5.01 -29.76 -10.94
N ASP A 52 4.17 -29.92 -9.91
CA ASP A 52 3.93 -31.16 -9.16
C ASP A 52 3.03 -32.16 -9.92
N GLU A 53 2.19 -31.68 -10.83
CA GLU A 53 1.36 -32.51 -11.74
C GLU A 53 2.12 -33.06 -12.96
N ARG A 54 3.44 -32.89 -13.06
CA ARG A 54 4.20 -33.63 -14.08
C ARG A 54 4.19 -35.11 -13.69
N PRO A 55 3.50 -36.02 -14.42
CA PRO A 55 3.62 -37.44 -14.15
C PRO A 55 5.10 -37.75 -14.27
N ALA A 56 5.64 -38.47 -13.29
CA ALA A 56 6.99 -39.02 -13.39
C ALA A 56 7.05 -39.78 -14.72
N LEU A 57 7.60 -39.15 -15.76
CA LEU A 57 7.93 -39.80 -17.01
C LEU A 57 9.11 -40.68 -16.67
N SER A 58 8.80 -41.85 -16.10
CA SER A 58 9.68 -42.99 -16.04
C SER A 58 9.93 -43.42 -17.48
N LEU A 59 11.03 -42.95 -18.04
CA LEU A 59 11.67 -43.47 -19.23
C LEU A 59 13.08 -43.89 -18.84
#